data_AF-A0A6P3VGU9-F1
#
_entry.id   AF-A0A6P3VGU9-F1
#
_cell.length_a   1.000
_cell.length_b   1.000
_cell.length_c   1.000
_cell.angle_alpha   90.00
_cell.angle_beta   90.00
_cell.angle_gamma   90.00
#
_symmetry.space_group_name_H-M   'P 1'
#
loop_
_entity.id
_entity.type
_entity.pdbx_description
1 polymer ?
#
loop_
_entity_poly.entity_id
_entity_poly.type
_entity_poly.pdbx_seq_one_letter_code
_entity_poly.pdbx_strand_id
1 'polypeptide(L)'
;MNVSATGSLLIRSQCRYHGRNVLSLVNFTCSRLHNTGPAPKQAKETERARFSPSSGSKHDWIGPPDRLSNLRPIIYHIPENETPQERRLRHLRQETEDWNHQFWTNQNITFNREKEEYILAQLKAKGLAERDENGKKHTLNSEQMAVFYKDFLDQNYKRHSSYNREWYRRNFTITLLMARVALLRAWRRLGGGRPAA
;
A
#
# COMPACT_ATOMS: atom_id res chain seq x y z
N MET A 1 -17.89 -12.08 60.64
CA MET A 1 -18.39 -13.24 59.88
C MET A 1 -18.83 -12.76 58.50
N ASN A 2 -18.19 -13.32 57.48
CA ASN A 2 -18.55 -13.44 56.07
C ASN A 2 -18.91 -12.19 55.25
N VAL A 3 -17.88 -11.65 54.57
CA VAL A 3 -18.03 -10.90 53.32
C VAL A 3 -17.90 -11.93 52.19
N SER A 4 -18.99 -12.14 51.44
CA SER A 4 -19.04 -13.11 50.33
C SER A 4 -18.63 -12.47 49.00
N ALA A 5 -18.03 -13.32 48.18
CA ALA A 5 -17.22 -13.04 47.01
C ALA A 5 -17.99 -12.58 45.75
N THR A 6 -17.29 -11.71 45.02
CA THR A 6 -17.17 -11.56 43.56
C THR A 6 -17.96 -12.50 42.65
N GLY A 7 -18.76 -11.92 41.74
CA GLY A 7 -19.27 -12.56 40.52
C GLY A 7 -18.93 -11.70 39.29
N SER A 8 -18.06 -12.21 38.43
CA SER A 8 -17.63 -11.59 37.16
C SER A 8 -18.76 -11.54 36.13
N LEU A 9 -19.01 -10.36 35.57
CA LEU A 9 -19.84 -10.15 34.39
C LEU A 9 -19.04 -10.38 33.11
N LEU A 10 -19.38 -11.44 32.38
CA LEU A 10 -18.92 -11.70 31.02
C LEU A 10 -19.65 -10.77 30.04
N ILE A 11 -19.00 -9.69 29.61
CA ILE A 11 -19.48 -8.87 28.48
C ILE A 11 -18.81 -9.37 27.20
N ARG A 12 -19.57 -10.16 26.41
CA ARG A 12 -19.27 -10.46 25.00
C ARG A 12 -19.47 -9.17 24.18
N SER A 13 -18.39 -8.45 23.87
CA SER A 13 -18.46 -7.34 22.91
C SER A 13 -18.49 -7.88 21.47
N GLN A 14 -19.67 -7.96 20.88
CA GLN A 14 -19.80 -8.12 19.43
C GLN A 14 -19.57 -6.76 18.74
N CYS A 15 -18.34 -6.49 18.31
CA CYS A 15 -18.08 -5.37 17.40
C CYS A 15 -18.45 -5.76 15.96
N ARG A 16 -19.71 -5.47 15.58
CA ARG A 16 -20.11 -5.38 14.17
C ARG A 16 -19.71 -4.01 13.63
N TYR A 17 -18.62 -3.93 12.87
CA TYR A 17 -18.32 -2.72 12.10
C TYR A 17 -19.05 -2.77 10.76
N HIS A 18 -20.10 -1.95 10.68
CA HIS A 18 -20.79 -1.57 9.45
C HIS A 18 -19.95 -0.47 8.78
N GLY A 19 -19.34 -0.77 7.63
CA GLY A 19 -18.65 0.23 6.82
C GLY A 19 -19.66 1.16 6.15
N ARG A 20 -19.81 2.37 6.67
CA ARG A 20 -20.45 3.48 5.94
C ARG A 20 -19.36 4.36 5.35
N ASN A 21 -19.19 4.29 4.04
CA ASN A 21 -18.47 5.27 3.24
C ASN A 21 -19.19 6.62 3.39
N VAL A 22 -18.50 7.61 3.97
CA VAL A 22 -18.89 9.01 3.85
C VAL A 22 -17.77 9.69 3.07
N LEU A 23 -18.02 9.93 1.78
CA LEU A 23 -17.19 10.83 0.97
C LEU A 23 -17.31 12.23 1.59
N SER A 24 -16.23 12.71 2.20
CA SER A 24 -16.06 14.13 2.50
C SER A 24 -15.33 14.77 1.32
N LEU A 25 -16.09 15.51 0.51
CA LEU A 25 -15.56 16.45 -0.48
C LEU A 25 -15.11 17.70 0.28
N VAL A 26 -13.79 17.87 0.44
CA VAL A 26 -13.22 19.16 0.83
C VAL A 26 -12.68 19.81 -0.43
N ASN A 27 -13.39 20.84 -0.90
CA ASN A 27 -12.93 21.70 -1.98
C ASN A 27 -11.82 22.62 -1.43
N PHE A 28 -10.62 22.51 -2.00
CA PHE A 28 -9.56 23.50 -1.80
C PHE A 28 -9.39 24.32 -3.07
N THR A 29 -9.84 25.57 -3.02
CA THR A 29 -9.51 26.61 -4.01
C THR A 29 -8.13 27.18 -3.67
N CYS A 30 -7.14 26.92 -4.52
CA CYS A 30 -5.84 27.59 -4.48
C CYS A 30 -5.76 28.57 -5.65
N SER A 31 -5.53 29.84 -5.32
CA SER A 31 -5.45 30.96 -6.26
C SER A 31 -4.29 30.79 -7.24
N ARG A 32 -4.63 30.87 -8.53
CA ARG A 32 -3.76 30.65 -9.69
C ARG A 32 -2.86 31.87 -9.92
N LEU A 33 -1.56 31.76 -9.62
CA LEU A 33 -0.55 32.57 -10.31
C LEU A 33 -0.29 31.94 -11.68
N HIS A 34 -0.57 32.70 -12.73
CA HIS A 34 -0.37 32.33 -14.12
C HIS A 34 1.12 32.16 -14.42
N ASN A 35 1.52 30.96 -14.83
CA ASN A 35 2.65 30.80 -15.72
C ASN A 35 2.23 29.84 -16.84
N THR A 36 2.11 30.35 -18.05
CA THR A 36 1.66 29.62 -19.23
C THR A 36 2.79 28.71 -19.73
N GLY A 37 2.78 27.46 -19.27
CA GLY A 37 3.48 26.34 -19.88
C GLY A 37 2.49 25.22 -20.22
N PRO A 38 2.70 24.45 -21.30
CA PRO A 38 1.75 23.42 -21.72
C PRO A 38 1.57 22.36 -20.62
N ALA A 39 0.31 22.11 -20.24
CA ALA A 39 -0.09 21.20 -19.17
C ALA A 39 0.32 19.74 -19.48
N PRO A 40 0.81 18.96 -18.50
CA PRO A 40 1.26 17.59 -18.71
C PRO A 40 0.05 16.64 -18.67
N LYS A 41 -0.80 16.69 -19.70
CA LYS A 41 -1.84 15.67 -19.90
C LYS A 41 -1.30 14.40 -20.56
N GLN A 42 -0.17 14.50 -21.28
CA GLN A 42 0.40 13.36 -21.99
C GLN A 42 1.25 12.42 -21.13
N ALA A 43 1.87 12.90 -20.04
CA ALA A 43 2.77 12.06 -19.23
C ALA A 43 2.08 10.91 -18.49
N LYS A 44 0.78 11.02 -18.18
CA LYS A 44 0.02 9.96 -17.48
C LYS A 44 -0.37 8.79 -18.40
N GLU A 45 -0.47 9.03 -19.70
CA GLU A 45 -0.93 8.04 -20.68
C GLU A 45 0.25 7.24 -21.27
N THR A 46 1.42 7.89 -21.43
CA THR A 46 2.62 7.25 -21.98
C THR A 46 3.25 6.20 -21.04
N GLU A 47 3.10 6.33 -19.72
CA GLU A 47 3.71 5.40 -18.76
C GLU A 47 2.93 4.09 -18.62
N ARG A 48 1.59 4.15 -18.70
CA ARG A 48 0.74 2.94 -18.69
C ARG A 48 0.82 2.13 -19.99
N ALA A 49 1.13 2.76 -21.12
CA ALA A 49 1.31 2.08 -22.40
C ALA A 49 2.57 1.19 -22.48
N ARG A 50 3.53 1.31 -21.54
CA ARG A 50 4.85 0.65 -21.63
C ARG A 50 4.95 -0.67 -20.86
N PHE A 51 3.98 -0.99 -20.01
CA PHE A 51 4.00 -2.21 -19.20
C PHE A 51 2.77 -3.07 -19.45
N SER A 52 2.80 -3.79 -20.58
CA SER A 52 1.78 -4.77 -20.95
C SER A 52 2.45 -6.11 -21.23
N PRO A 53 1.96 -7.21 -20.65
CA PRO A 53 2.50 -8.54 -20.96
C PRO A 53 2.24 -8.89 -22.42
N SER A 54 3.11 -9.69 -23.02
CA SER A 54 2.81 -10.28 -24.33
C SER A 54 1.59 -11.20 -24.22
N SER A 55 0.77 -11.24 -25.27
CA SER A 55 -0.49 -12.00 -25.30
C SER A 55 -0.33 -13.51 -25.03
N GLY A 56 0.87 -14.06 -25.22
CA GLY A 56 1.17 -15.49 -24.97
C GLY A 56 1.89 -15.78 -23.66
N SER A 57 2.04 -14.81 -22.75
CA SER A 57 2.81 -15.05 -21.52
C SER A 57 2.05 -15.89 -20.49
N LYS A 58 2.73 -16.90 -19.93
CA LYS A 58 2.18 -17.85 -18.95
C LYS A 58 2.57 -17.54 -17.49
N HIS A 59 3.20 -16.41 -17.24
CA HIS A 59 3.78 -16.04 -15.95
C HIS A 59 3.26 -14.68 -15.49
N ASP A 60 3.28 -14.44 -14.18
CA ASP A 60 2.98 -13.12 -13.62
C ASP A 60 4.07 -12.11 -14.03
N TRP A 61 3.67 -10.89 -14.35
CA TRP A 61 4.57 -9.82 -14.76
C TRP A 61 4.75 -8.80 -13.65
N ILE A 62 6.00 -8.42 -13.39
CA ILE A 62 6.36 -7.45 -12.35
C ILE A 62 6.86 -6.17 -13.03
N GLY A 63 6.22 -5.05 -12.72
CA GLY A 63 6.48 -3.76 -13.35
C GLY A 63 7.68 -3.01 -12.79
N PRO A 64 8.03 -1.86 -13.41
CA PRO A 64 8.95 -0.91 -12.81
C PRO A 64 8.38 -0.39 -11.48
N PRO A 65 9.23 0.10 -10.56
CA PRO A 65 8.77 0.74 -9.34
C PRO A 65 7.83 1.91 -9.64
N ASP A 66 6.69 1.94 -8.96
CA ASP A 66 5.75 3.07 -9.03
C ASP A 66 6.34 4.33 -8.37
N ARG A 67 6.07 5.49 -8.96
CA ARG A 67 6.71 6.76 -8.55
C ARG A 67 6.28 7.25 -7.17
N LEU A 68 5.09 6.87 -6.70
CA LEU A 68 4.53 7.38 -5.45
C LEU A 68 4.69 6.37 -4.33
N SER A 69 4.25 5.13 -4.56
CA SER A 69 4.32 4.05 -3.56
C SER A 69 5.69 3.39 -3.49
N ASN A 70 6.55 3.51 -4.51
CA ASN A 70 7.78 2.73 -4.71
C ASN A 70 7.57 1.21 -4.86
N LEU A 71 6.32 0.73 -4.88
CA LEU A 71 6.00 -0.67 -5.06
C LEU A 71 5.95 -1.04 -6.55
N ARG A 72 6.24 -2.30 -6.86
CA ARG A 72 6.18 -2.80 -8.24
C ARG A 72 4.78 -3.36 -8.51
N PRO A 73 4.04 -2.84 -9.51
CA PRO A 73 2.74 -3.38 -9.87
C PRO A 73 2.90 -4.79 -10.46
N ILE A 74 1.92 -5.66 -10.19
CA ILE A 74 1.91 -7.04 -10.69
C ILE A 74 0.72 -7.24 -11.61
N ILE A 75 0.98 -7.73 -12.83
CA ILE A 75 -0.06 -8.21 -13.74
C ILE A 75 -0.08 -9.72 -13.63
N TYR A 76 -1.10 -10.25 -12.96
CA TYR A 76 -1.26 -11.69 -12.78
C TYR A 76 -1.68 -12.37 -14.07
N HIS A 77 -1.01 -13.48 -14.39
CA HIS A 77 -1.41 -14.34 -15.50
C HIS A 77 -2.76 -15.00 -15.20
N ILE A 78 -3.62 -15.04 -16.21
CA ILE A 78 -4.91 -15.71 -16.18
C ILE A 78 -4.82 -16.95 -17.06
N PRO A 79 -4.80 -18.17 -16.49
CA PRO A 79 -4.77 -19.39 -17.27
C PRO A 79 -6.09 -19.60 -18.02
N GLU A 80 -6.04 -20.22 -19.20
CA GLU A 80 -7.22 -20.48 -20.04
C GLU A 80 -8.33 -21.24 -19.29
N ASN A 81 -7.96 -22.26 -18.53
CA ASN A 81 -8.89 -23.11 -17.76
C ASN A 81 -8.89 -22.76 -16.26
N GLU A 82 -8.99 -21.46 -15.93
CA GLU A 82 -8.99 -20.99 -14.55
C GLU A 82 -10.20 -21.51 -13.76
N THR A 83 -9.94 -22.26 -12.70
CA THR A 83 -10.97 -22.72 -11.77
C THR A 83 -11.47 -21.59 -10.88
N PRO A 84 -12.69 -21.68 -10.32
CA PRO A 84 -13.21 -20.67 -9.38
C PRO A 84 -12.28 -20.40 -8.18
N GLN A 85 -11.58 -21.42 -7.69
CA GLN A 85 -10.65 -21.31 -6.57
C GLN A 85 -9.37 -20.56 -6.95
N GLU A 86 -8.85 -20.78 -8.16
CA GLU A 86 -7.70 -20.05 -8.71
C GLU A 86 -8.06 -18.59 -8.98
N ARG A 87 -9.24 -18.34 -9.55
CA ARG A 87 -9.79 -16.99 -9.75
C ARG A 87 -9.90 -16.24 -8.43
N ARG A 88 -10.48 -16.88 -7.41
CA ARG A 88 -10.61 -16.30 -6.07
C ARG A 88 -9.25 -15.95 -5.46
N LEU A 89 -8.26 -16.84 -5.62
CA LEU A 89 -6.90 -16.57 -5.18
C LEU A 89 -6.28 -15.37 -5.90
N ARG A 90 -6.43 -15.31 -7.23
CA ARG A 90 -5.91 -14.19 -8.04
C ARG A 90 -6.53 -12.86 -7.62
N HIS A 91 -7.85 -12.78 -7.49
CA HIS A 91 -8.52 -11.56 -7.04
C HIS A 91 -8.10 -11.15 -5.63
N LEU A 92 -8.01 -12.09 -4.68
CA LEU A 92 -7.56 -11.77 -3.32
C LEU A 92 -6.14 -11.18 -3.30
N ARG A 93 -5.24 -11.70 -4.15
CA ARG A 93 -3.88 -11.16 -4.31
C ARG A 93 -3.93 -9.75 -4.91
N GLN A 94 -4.67 -9.55 -6.00
CA GLN A 94 -4.86 -8.23 -6.63
C GLN A 94 -5.40 -7.19 -5.63
N GLU A 95 -6.49 -7.51 -4.94
CA GLU A 95 -7.09 -6.63 -3.93
C GLU A 95 -6.14 -6.30 -2.78
N THR A 96 -5.27 -7.26 -2.41
CA THR A 96 -4.27 -7.06 -1.35
C THR A 96 -3.13 -6.16 -1.84
N GLU A 97 -2.67 -6.33 -3.06
CA GLU A 97 -1.66 -5.45 -3.67
C GLU A 97 -2.21 -4.04 -3.90
N ASP A 98 -3.43 -3.89 -4.40
CA ASP A 98 -4.06 -2.58 -4.59
C ASP A 98 -4.21 -1.84 -3.26
N TRP A 99 -4.65 -2.54 -2.21
CA TRP A 99 -4.74 -2.00 -0.86
C TRP A 99 -3.37 -1.58 -0.32
N ASN A 100 -2.34 -2.42 -0.51
CA ASN A 100 -0.96 -2.15 -0.11
C ASN A 100 -0.39 -0.92 -0.84
N HIS A 101 -0.63 -0.84 -2.14
CA HIS A 101 -0.23 0.26 -3.00
C HIS A 101 -0.86 1.59 -2.58
N GLN A 102 -2.16 1.59 -2.29
CA GLN A 102 -2.85 2.78 -1.78
C GLN A 102 -2.28 3.22 -0.43
N PHE A 103 -2.02 2.28 0.48
CA PHE A 103 -1.43 2.60 1.78
C PHE A 103 -0.06 3.29 1.62
N TRP A 104 0.86 2.68 0.86
CA TRP A 104 2.21 3.22 0.67
C TRP A 104 2.23 4.50 -0.15
N THR A 105 1.33 4.67 -1.12
CA THR A 105 1.15 5.95 -1.81
C THR A 105 0.84 7.06 -0.83
N ASN A 106 -0.16 6.86 0.04
CA ASN A 106 -0.57 7.85 1.02
C ASN A 106 0.53 8.10 2.06
N GLN A 107 1.17 7.04 2.57
CA GLN A 107 2.27 7.19 3.54
C GLN A 107 3.44 7.96 2.95
N ASN A 108 3.86 7.67 1.72
CA ASN A 108 4.99 8.34 1.09
C ASN A 108 4.68 9.81 0.80
N ILE A 109 3.45 10.15 0.38
CA ILE A 109 3.03 11.54 0.21
C ILE A 109 3.11 12.29 1.54
N THR A 110 2.51 11.73 2.60
CA THR A 110 2.52 12.34 3.93
C THR A 110 3.94 12.50 4.48
N PHE A 111 4.75 11.44 4.39
CA PHE A 111 6.13 11.44 4.85
C PHE A 111 6.98 12.49 4.15
N ASN A 112 6.92 12.57 2.81
CA ASN A 112 7.72 13.54 2.08
C ASN A 112 7.33 14.98 2.43
N ARG A 113 6.02 15.25 2.55
CA ARG A 113 5.53 16.56 2.99
C ARG A 113 6.05 16.93 4.39
N GLU A 114 5.84 16.07 5.38
CA GLU A 114 6.24 16.35 6.77
C GLU A 114 7.76 16.45 6.92
N LYS A 115 8.50 15.65 6.14
CA LYS A 115 9.96 15.73 6.06
C LYS A 115 10.42 17.08 5.51
N GLU A 116 9.81 17.55 4.42
CA GLU A 116 10.12 18.85 3.84
C GLU A 116 9.80 19.98 4.83
N GLU A 117 8.62 19.97 5.45
CA GLU A 117 8.22 20.94 6.48
C GLU A 117 9.22 20.98 7.65
N TYR A 118 9.65 19.81 8.13
CA TYR A 118 10.66 19.72 9.20
C TYR A 118 12.01 20.31 8.77
N ILE A 119 12.47 20.00 7.56
CA ILE A 119 13.72 20.55 7.02
C ILE A 119 13.65 22.08 6.95
N LEU A 120 12.55 22.63 6.40
CA LEU A 120 12.36 24.07 6.29
C LEU A 120 12.33 24.75 7.67
N ALA A 121 11.63 24.17 8.63
CA ALA A 121 11.58 24.70 9.99
C ALA A 121 12.96 24.73 10.66
N GLN A 122 13.74 23.66 10.51
CA GLN A 122 15.10 23.56 11.07
C GLN A 122 16.08 24.53 10.40
N LEU A 123 16.00 24.71 9.08
CA LEU A 123 16.84 25.69 8.36
C LEU A 123 16.49 27.12 8.79
N LYS A 124 15.20 27.45 8.88
CA LYS A 124 14.73 28.76 9.35
C LYS A 124 15.17 29.04 10.78
N ALA A 125 15.11 28.04 11.68
CA ALA A 125 15.57 28.18 13.06
C ALA A 125 17.08 28.47 13.16
N LYS A 126 17.88 28.03 12.18
CA LYS A 126 19.30 28.33 12.06
C LYS A 126 19.60 29.63 11.30
N GLY A 127 18.58 30.33 10.81
CA GLY A 127 18.74 31.53 9.97
C GLY A 127 19.32 31.23 8.58
N LEU A 128 19.25 29.98 8.12
CA LEU A 128 19.74 29.57 6.80
C LEU A 128 18.60 29.64 5.78
N ALA A 129 18.92 30.06 4.55
CA ALA A 129 18.02 29.96 3.42
C ALA A 129 17.84 28.50 2.98
N GLU A 130 16.85 28.21 2.13
CA GLU A 130 16.63 26.86 1.59
C GLU A 130 17.75 26.38 0.67
N ARG A 131 18.40 27.33 -0.01
CA ARG A 131 19.48 27.09 -0.95
C ARG A 131 20.67 27.96 -0.59
N ASP A 132 21.84 27.40 -0.80
CA ASP A 132 23.09 28.16 -0.71
C ASP A 132 23.24 29.10 -1.92
N GLU A 133 24.30 29.91 -1.88
CA GLU A 133 24.65 30.85 -2.96
C GLU A 133 24.89 30.15 -4.32
N ASN A 134 25.21 28.85 -4.29
CA ASN A 134 25.42 28.01 -5.48
C ASN A 134 24.13 27.32 -5.94
N GLY A 135 22.99 27.60 -5.30
CA GLY A 135 21.68 27.03 -5.62
C GLY A 135 21.48 25.60 -5.13
N LYS A 136 22.40 25.00 -4.35
CA LYS A 136 22.25 23.67 -3.76
C LYS A 136 21.36 23.76 -2.53
N LYS A 137 20.42 22.81 -2.40
CA LYS A 137 19.53 22.74 -1.23
C LYS A 137 20.35 22.46 0.03
N HIS A 138 20.14 23.25 1.08
CA HIS A 138 20.70 22.95 2.39
C HIS A 138 20.09 21.66 2.94
N THR A 139 20.95 20.78 3.45
CA THR A 139 20.55 19.48 4.04
C THR A 139 20.84 19.48 5.53
N LEU A 140 19.95 18.89 6.32
CA LEU A 140 20.17 18.69 7.74
C LEU A 140 21.20 17.58 7.99
N ASN A 141 21.87 17.65 9.14
CA ASN A 141 22.74 16.57 9.61
C ASN A 141 21.90 15.33 9.96
N SER A 142 22.52 14.15 9.92
CA SER A 142 21.89 12.86 10.23
C SER A 142 21.26 12.85 11.64
N GLU A 143 21.94 13.41 12.63
CA GLU A 143 21.43 13.50 14.01
C GLU A 143 20.14 14.32 14.10
N GLN A 144 20.04 15.43 13.37
CA GLN A 144 18.84 16.26 13.34
C GLN A 144 17.70 15.57 12.59
N MET A 145 18.02 14.82 11.53
CA MET A 145 17.03 14.01 10.82
C MET A 145 16.55 12.82 11.65
N ALA A 146 17.38 12.27 12.53
CA ALA A 146 17.00 11.15 13.39
C ALA A 146 15.85 11.52 14.34
N VAL A 147 15.84 12.76 14.85
CA VAL A 147 14.73 13.29 15.65
C VAL A 147 13.42 13.25 14.87
N PHE A 148 13.40 13.77 13.64
CA PHE A 148 12.23 13.69 12.76
C PHE A 148 11.77 12.25 12.53
N TYR A 149 12.70 11.34 12.22
CA TYR A 149 12.32 9.94 11.96
C TYR A 149 11.68 9.28 13.17
N LYS A 150 12.24 9.50 14.36
CA LYS A 150 11.66 9.00 15.60
C LYS A 150 10.25 9.57 15.81
N ASP A 151 10.10 10.88 15.72
CA ASP A 151 8.81 11.53 15.98
C ASP A 151 7.74 11.13 14.96
N PHE A 152 8.12 11.03 13.67
CA PHE A 152 7.22 10.54 12.63
C PHE A 152 6.76 9.11 12.93
N LEU A 153 7.67 8.22 13.33
CA LEU A 153 7.33 6.83 13.67
C LEU A 153 6.42 6.76 14.90
N ASP A 154 6.72 7.52 15.94
CA ASP A 154 5.93 7.57 17.18
C ASP A 154 4.50 8.05 16.91
N GLN A 155 4.34 9.13 16.13
CA GLN A 155 3.04 9.69 15.77
C GLN A 155 2.20 8.74 14.90
N ASN A 156 2.86 7.99 14.01
CA ASN A 156 2.19 7.10 13.06
C ASN A 156 2.11 5.64 13.54
N TYR A 157 2.61 5.34 14.75
CA TYR A 157 2.72 3.98 15.29
C TYR A 157 1.41 3.19 15.20
N LYS A 158 0.29 3.76 15.68
CA LYS A 158 -1.01 3.08 15.66
C LYS A 158 -1.47 2.73 14.24
N ARG A 159 -1.24 3.64 13.29
CA ARG A 159 -1.60 3.44 11.88
C ARG A 159 -0.77 2.30 11.29
N HIS A 160 0.56 2.33 11.46
CA HIS A 160 1.45 1.27 10.97
C HIS A 160 1.17 -0.07 11.62
N SER A 161 0.89 -0.11 12.93
CA SER A 161 0.51 -1.33 13.64
C SER A 161 -0.78 -1.92 13.07
N SER A 162 -1.80 -1.08 12.82
CA SER A 162 -3.06 -1.53 12.20
C SER A 162 -2.86 -2.07 10.78
N TYR A 163 -2.01 -1.39 9.99
CA TYR A 163 -1.65 -1.83 8.64
C TYR A 163 -0.92 -3.18 8.68
N ASN A 164 0.12 -3.32 9.50
CA ASN A 164 0.90 -4.55 9.60
C ASN A 164 0.00 -5.73 10.00
N ARG A 165 -0.90 -5.53 10.96
CA ARG A 165 -1.87 -6.55 11.36
C ARG A 165 -2.74 -7.01 10.18
N GLU A 166 -3.27 -6.08 9.41
CA GLU A 166 -4.11 -6.40 8.24
C GLU A 166 -3.29 -7.03 7.11
N TRP A 167 -2.07 -6.55 6.87
CA TRP A 167 -1.13 -7.10 5.91
C TRP A 167 -0.84 -8.57 6.21
N TYR A 168 -0.52 -8.91 7.45
CA TYR A 168 -0.32 -10.30 7.86
C TYR A 168 -1.61 -11.13 7.73
N ARG A 169 -2.77 -10.59 8.12
CA ARG A 169 -4.06 -11.30 7.99
C ARG A 169 -4.36 -11.66 6.54
N ARG A 170 -4.16 -10.72 5.61
CA ARG A 170 -4.37 -10.93 4.16
C ARG A 170 -3.39 -11.93 3.60
N ASN A 171 -2.09 -11.76 3.86
CA ASN A 171 -1.05 -12.67 3.37
C ASN A 171 -1.22 -14.09 3.91
N PHE A 172 -1.58 -14.24 5.19
CA PHE A 172 -1.88 -15.55 5.76
C PHE A 172 -3.07 -16.22 5.05
N THR A 173 -4.14 -15.46 4.80
CA THR A 173 -5.32 -15.95 4.05
C THR A 173 -4.94 -16.37 2.62
N ILE A 174 -4.11 -15.57 1.94
CA ILE A 174 -3.59 -15.89 0.61
C ILE A 174 -2.80 -17.20 0.66
N THR A 175 -1.87 -17.36 1.60
CA THR A 175 -1.06 -18.58 1.75
C THR A 175 -1.89 -19.83 1.95
N LEU A 176 -2.92 -19.77 2.81
CA LEU A 176 -3.84 -20.90 2.99
C LEU A 176 -4.59 -21.24 1.71
N LEU A 177 -5.06 -20.23 0.97
CA LEU A 177 -5.77 -20.44 -0.28
C LEU A 177 -4.83 -20.96 -1.39
N MET A 178 -3.57 -20.50 -1.43
CA MET A 178 -2.53 -21.05 -2.31
C MET A 178 -2.32 -22.54 -2.04
N ALA A 179 -2.17 -22.93 -0.78
CA ALA A 179 -2.04 -24.34 -0.40
C ALA A 179 -3.25 -25.16 -0.86
N ARG A 180 -4.47 -24.66 -0.64
CA ARG A 180 -5.70 -25.33 -1.11
C ARG A 180 -5.74 -25.49 -2.62
N VAL A 181 -5.40 -24.46 -3.39
CA VAL A 181 -5.33 -24.53 -4.86
C VAL A 181 -4.28 -25.53 -5.32
N ALA A 182 -3.11 -25.57 -4.66
CA ALA A 182 -2.05 -26.52 -4.98
C ALA A 182 -2.51 -27.98 -4.75
N LEU A 183 -3.19 -28.26 -3.64
CA LEU A 183 -3.77 -29.58 -3.36
C LEU A 183 -4.82 -29.97 -4.41
N LEU A 184 -5.74 -29.07 -4.77
CA LEU A 184 -6.74 -29.32 -5.80
C LEU A 184 -6.12 -29.57 -7.19
N ARG A 185 -5.01 -28.90 -7.52
CA ARG A 185 -4.25 -29.18 -8.74
C ARG A 185 -3.60 -30.57 -8.70
N ALA A 186 -2.99 -30.93 -7.57
CA ALA A 186 -2.37 -32.24 -7.38
C ALA A 186 -3.40 -33.37 -7.50
N TRP A 187 -4.55 -33.24 -6.82
CA TRP A 187 -5.63 -34.24 -6.92
C TRP A 187 -6.19 -34.38 -8.33
N ARG A 188 -6.37 -33.29 -9.09
CA ARG A 188 -6.78 -33.39 -10.50
C ARG A 188 -5.76 -34.10 -11.38
N ARG A 189 -4.47 -33.88 -11.13
CA ARG A 189 -3.38 -34.56 -11.86
C ARG A 189 -3.29 -36.05 -11.52
N LEU A 190 -3.57 -36.43 -10.28
CA LEU A 190 -3.49 -37.81 -9.80
C LEU A 190 -4.78 -38.61 -10.09
N GLY A 191 -5.95 -37.96 -10.03
CA GLY A 191 -7.26 -38.59 -10.27
C GLY A 191 -7.70 -38.56 -11.75
N GLY A 192 -7.09 -37.72 -12.58
CA GLY A 192 -7.28 -37.71 -14.02
C GLY A 192 -6.24 -38.59 -14.70
N GLY A 193 -6.60 -39.85 -14.97
CA GLY A 193 -5.81 -40.75 -15.81
C GLY A 193 -5.47 -40.11 -17.17
N ARG A 194 -4.30 -40.50 -17.72
CA ARG A 194 -3.78 -40.10 -19.04
C ARG A 194 -4.91 -39.89 -20.07
N PRO A 195 -4.91 -38.79 -20.86
CA PRO A 195 -5.67 -38.82 -22.10
C PRO A 195 -5.10 -39.97 -22.96
N ALA A 196 -5.97 -40.88 -23.38
CA ALA A 196 -5.64 -41.87 -24.39
C ALA A 196 -5.17 -41.14 -25.65
N ALA A 197 -4.08 -41.63 -26.23
CA ALA A 197 -3.55 -41.21 -27.51
C ALA A 197 -4.53 -41.54 -28.64
#